data_AF-A0A382HC09-F1
#
_entry.id   AF-A0A382HC09-F1
#
_cell.length_a   1.000
_cell.length_b   1.000
_cell.length_c   1.000
_cell.angle_alpha   90.00
_cell.angle_beta   90.00
_cell.angle_gamma   90.00
#
_symmetry.space_group_name_H-M   'P 1'
#
loop_
_entity.id
_entity.type
_entity.pdbx_description
1 polymer ?
#
loop_
_entity_poly.entity_id
_entity_poly.type
_entity_poly.pdbx_seq_one_letter_code
_entity_poly.pdbx_strand_id
1 'polypeptide(L)'
;MKQIFSIIIAALVGATAVFVLKSGNSPSNSEADNSELEQQIADLRKQLNVAKAQAGRVEVVETEREKIVEKLKEVSPEELIAELKLIQPSDENREKSMLEVNYYMTSLTKIGERSVPAIDTFLETSEDVEYSKDALNFRREGEEAKEAEARGEEGKGGARDFLRSGFGSYFLSNAFKNMKREFSPQSMRIGLFFVLHDIGGAKAEAVLAKVLDSTGRGLEVAFLDMILSEMAPDFYKNKVLEVTHDLLTSAPAATSSLFDEASRMVLFAILMKYKDATFVDTAKTMIVTPEGKVDGAVVNYLTTILGEKAVPLLYAKLKDDSLTDDGDKMALGDAVLKHVGTNDDSNAFFKEVVLNKELGPLRYLALGHLVGGDRSEDTLRSRQELIGSIKEDSDDEGLNRMLDGTNNRIEVMIDPSKAEELGGAGGGGGLEGLLNGLFNRGGEKKDN
;
A
#
# COMPACT_ATOMS: atom_id res chain seq x y z
N MET A 1 -21.46 -50.28 -3.30
CA MET A 1 -20.50 -50.49 -2.18
C MET A 1 -19.51 -49.33 -2.24
N LYS A 2 -19.84 -48.15 -1.68
CA LYS A 2 -19.61 -47.72 -0.27
C LYS A 2 -18.13 -47.88 0.10
N GLN A 3 -17.32 -46.86 -0.18
CA GLN A 3 -16.96 -45.71 0.68
C GLN A 3 -15.62 -45.96 1.38
N ILE A 4 -14.56 -45.41 0.77
CA ILE A 4 -13.30 -45.08 1.46
C ILE A 4 -13.52 -43.63 1.95
N PHE A 5 -13.75 -43.48 3.24
CA PHE A 5 -13.79 -42.19 3.94
C PHE A 5 -12.81 -42.24 5.11
N SER A 6 -12.00 -41.18 5.18
CA SER A 6 -11.45 -40.56 6.39
C SER A 6 -10.48 -41.38 7.25
N ILE A 7 -9.29 -40.85 7.53
CA ILE A 7 -8.99 -40.16 8.81
C ILE A 7 -7.90 -39.09 8.56
N ILE A 8 -8.34 -37.84 8.45
CA ILE A 8 -7.68 -36.68 9.06
C ILE A 8 -8.36 -36.46 10.43
N ILE A 9 -7.64 -35.85 11.37
CA ILE A 9 -8.00 -35.32 12.72
C ILE A 9 -7.15 -36.04 13.77
N ALA A 10 -5.95 -35.52 14.11
CA ALA A 10 -5.69 -34.47 15.12
C ALA A 10 -5.84 -35.02 16.57
N ALA A 11 -5.12 -34.63 17.61
CA ALA A 11 -4.12 -33.60 17.86
C ALA A 11 -3.65 -33.77 19.33
N LEU A 12 -2.54 -33.10 19.67
CA LEU A 12 -2.28 -32.41 20.94
C LEU A 12 -2.82 -33.00 22.25
N VAL A 13 -1.90 -33.40 23.13
CA VAL A 13 -2.04 -33.20 24.58
C VAL A 13 -0.87 -32.34 25.04
N GLY A 14 -0.98 -31.03 24.79
CA GLY A 14 -0.26 -30.01 25.53
C GLY A 14 -1.24 -29.42 26.54
N ALA A 15 -0.97 -29.62 27.82
CA ALA A 15 -1.84 -29.19 28.90
C ALA A 15 -1.89 -27.67 29.03
N THR A 16 -3.07 -27.08 28.91
CA THR A 16 -3.39 -25.77 29.51
C THR A 16 -4.79 -25.83 30.12
N ALA A 17 -4.83 -25.81 31.46
CA ALA A 17 -6.05 -25.59 32.20
C ALA A 17 -6.40 -24.10 32.14
N VAL A 18 -7.53 -23.75 31.52
CA VAL A 18 -8.19 -22.46 31.74
C VAL A 18 -9.67 -22.71 31.99
N PHE A 19 -10.05 -22.42 33.23
CA PHE A 19 -11.38 -22.48 33.78
C PHE A 19 -12.18 -21.25 33.30
N VAL A 20 -13.30 -21.46 32.60
CA VAL A 20 -14.28 -20.39 32.36
C VAL A 20 -15.67 -20.89 32.74
N LEU A 21 -16.21 -20.31 33.81
CA LEU A 21 -17.59 -20.40 34.25
C LEU A 21 -18.52 -19.68 33.26
N LYS A 22 -19.57 -20.37 32.79
CA LYS A 22 -20.86 -19.71 32.50
C LYS A 22 -22.02 -20.64 32.79
N SER A 23 -22.91 -20.13 33.64
CA SER A 23 -24.10 -20.71 34.26
C SER A 23 -25.19 -21.16 33.29
N GLY A 24 -25.86 -22.27 33.61
CA GLY A 24 -27.20 -22.59 33.08
C GLY A 24 -27.66 -24.04 33.32
N ASN A 25 -28.35 -24.29 34.43
CA ASN A 25 -29.23 -25.43 34.80
C ASN A 25 -28.71 -26.88 34.78
N SER A 26 -28.67 -27.50 35.97
CA SER A 26 -28.64 -28.95 36.21
C SER A 26 -30.05 -29.59 36.01
N PRO A 27 -30.19 -30.93 35.89
CA PRO A 27 -29.94 -31.87 37.00
C PRO A 27 -29.18 -33.18 36.67
N SER A 28 -28.27 -33.52 37.58
CA SER A 28 -27.92 -34.86 38.12
C SER A 28 -27.93 -36.13 37.23
N ASN A 29 -26.72 -36.66 36.96
CA ASN A 29 -26.34 -38.07 37.25
C ASN A 29 -24.82 -38.24 37.05
N SER A 30 -24.04 -38.26 38.14
CA SER A 30 -22.56 -38.18 38.08
C SER A 30 -21.82 -39.40 38.65
N GLU A 31 -22.41 -40.58 38.67
CA GLU A 31 -21.73 -41.81 39.14
C GLU A 31 -21.59 -42.92 38.09
N ALA A 32 -22.41 -42.93 37.02
CA ALA A 32 -22.32 -43.95 35.97
C ALA A 32 -21.19 -43.65 34.95
N ASP A 33 -20.99 -42.38 34.56
CA ASP A 33 -20.00 -41.98 33.53
C ASP A 33 -18.54 -42.12 33.98
N ASN A 34 -18.26 -42.01 35.28
CA ASN A 34 -16.89 -42.12 35.79
C ASN A 34 -16.35 -43.55 35.73
N SER A 35 -17.20 -44.57 35.92
CA SER A 35 -16.73 -45.97 35.89
C SER A 35 -16.32 -46.43 34.49
N GLU A 36 -16.99 -45.91 33.45
CA GLU A 36 -16.72 -46.26 32.05
C GLU A 36 -15.44 -45.59 31.56
N LEU A 37 -15.20 -44.33 31.98
CA LEU A 37 -13.95 -43.61 31.75
C LEU A 37 -12.76 -44.25 32.48
N GLU A 38 -12.93 -44.70 33.72
CA GLU A 38 -11.88 -45.41 34.46
C GLU A 38 -11.53 -46.75 33.81
N GLN A 39 -12.52 -47.49 33.31
CA GLN A 39 -12.28 -48.72 32.53
C GLN A 39 -11.52 -48.45 31.23
N GLN A 40 -11.86 -47.38 30.49
CA GLN A 40 -11.15 -47.01 29.27
C GLN A 40 -9.69 -46.62 29.54
N ILE A 41 -9.41 -45.87 30.61
CA ILE A 41 -8.04 -45.51 31.01
C ILE A 41 -7.23 -46.75 31.41
N ALA A 42 -7.85 -47.69 32.13
CA ALA A 42 -7.19 -48.93 32.51
C ALA A 42 -6.85 -49.81 31.29
N ASP A 43 -7.76 -49.89 30.33
CA ASP A 43 -7.54 -50.71 29.12
C ASP A 43 -6.50 -50.07 28.19
N LEU A 44 -6.51 -48.74 28.03
CA LEU A 44 -5.48 -48.02 27.27
C LEU A 44 -4.09 -48.16 27.90
N ARG A 45 -3.99 -48.15 29.24
CA ARG A 45 -2.71 -48.42 29.94
C ARG A 45 -2.23 -49.86 29.72
N LYS A 46 -3.15 -50.82 29.70
CA LYS A 46 -2.82 -52.22 29.41
C LYS A 46 -2.33 -52.39 27.98
N GLN A 47 -2.99 -51.78 27.00
CA GLN A 47 -2.57 -51.78 25.60
C GLN A 47 -1.20 -51.10 25.39
N LEU A 48 -0.95 -49.98 26.09
CA LEU A 48 0.34 -49.28 26.05
C LEU A 48 1.47 -50.11 26.68
N ASN A 49 1.21 -50.86 27.74
CA ASN A 49 2.19 -51.76 28.36
C ASN A 49 2.46 -53.01 27.50
N VAL A 50 1.44 -53.55 26.82
CA VAL A 50 1.61 -54.65 25.85
C VAL A 50 2.43 -54.18 24.63
N ALA A 51 2.14 -52.99 24.11
CA ALA A 51 2.90 -52.39 23.01
C ALA A 51 4.36 -52.10 23.39
N LYS A 52 4.61 -51.60 24.62
CA LYS A 52 5.98 -51.42 25.14
C LYS A 52 6.71 -52.75 25.36
N ALA A 53 6.02 -53.78 25.83
CA ALA A 53 6.59 -55.12 25.99
C ALA A 53 6.90 -55.79 24.64
N GLN A 54 6.12 -55.50 23.59
CA GLN A 54 6.41 -55.92 22.22
C GLN A 54 7.55 -55.12 21.57
N ALA A 55 7.71 -53.84 21.89
CA ALA A 55 8.81 -53.01 21.41
C ALA A 55 10.18 -53.35 22.06
N GLY A 56 10.19 -54.09 23.17
CA GLY A 56 11.41 -54.49 23.90
C GLY A 56 12.13 -55.73 23.37
N ARG A 57 11.68 -56.35 22.27
CA ARG A 57 12.34 -57.49 21.61
C ARG A 57 12.67 -57.15 20.16
N VAL A 58 13.71 -56.35 19.96
CA VAL A 58 14.43 -56.31 18.69
C VAL A 58 15.85 -56.78 18.98
N GLU A 59 16.18 -57.98 18.52
CA GLU A 59 17.56 -58.46 18.47
C GLU A 59 18.37 -57.49 17.60
N VAL A 60 19.42 -56.92 18.19
CA VAL A 60 20.42 -56.15 17.46
C VAL A 60 21.22 -57.13 16.60
N VAL A 61 20.82 -57.26 15.34
CA VAL A 61 21.73 -57.72 14.30
C VAL A 61 22.57 -56.51 13.92
N GLU A 62 23.83 -56.46 14.39
CA GLU A 62 24.85 -55.57 13.84
C GLU A 62 25.06 -55.94 12.37
N THR A 63 24.27 -55.34 11.50
CA THR A 63 24.67 -55.15 10.12
C THR A 63 25.38 -53.82 10.10
N GLU A 64 26.69 -53.81 9.85
CA GLU A 64 27.43 -52.64 9.42
C GLU A 64 26.76 -52.11 8.14
N ARG A 65 25.69 -51.34 8.29
CA ARG A 65 25.31 -50.36 7.29
C ARG A 65 26.34 -49.27 7.45
N GLU A 66 27.37 -49.31 6.60
CA GLU A 66 28.11 -48.11 6.26
C GLU A 66 27.10 -46.98 6.15
N LYS A 67 27.19 -46.03 7.08
CA LYS A 67 26.49 -44.76 6.98
C LYS A 67 27.09 -44.03 5.79
N ILE A 68 26.68 -44.42 4.59
CA ILE A 68 26.55 -43.49 3.48
C ILE A 68 25.26 -42.71 3.76
N VAL A 69 25.26 -41.97 4.87
CA VAL A 69 24.59 -40.69 4.89
C VAL A 69 25.53 -39.85 4.04
N GLU A 70 25.27 -39.77 2.74
CA GLU A 70 25.65 -38.56 2.03
C GLU A 70 25.13 -37.43 2.91
N LYS A 71 26.05 -36.77 3.64
CA LYS A 71 25.82 -35.43 4.15
C LYS A 71 25.47 -34.63 2.91
N LEU A 72 24.18 -34.54 2.57
CA LEU A 72 23.64 -33.39 1.88
C LEU A 72 24.28 -32.22 2.59
N LYS A 73 25.21 -31.55 1.91
CA LYS A 73 25.92 -30.39 2.46
C LYS A 73 24.83 -29.50 3.03
N GLU A 74 24.73 -29.39 4.36
CA GLU A 74 23.81 -28.44 4.99
C GLU A 74 24.24 -27.09 4.44
N VAL A 75 23.49 -26.56 3.48
CA VAL A 75 23.81 -25.27 2.87
C VAL A 75 23.73 -24.25 3.98
N SER A 76 24.85 -23.58 4.23
CA SER A 76 24.92 -22.61 5.33
C SER A 76 24.05 -21.39 5.02
N PRO A 77 23.46 -20.72 6.03
CA PRO A 77 22.75 -19.47 5.81
C PRO A 77 23.57 -18.42 5.05
N GLU A 78 24.88 -18.37 5.30
CA GLU A 78 25.82 -17.48 4.63
C GLU A 78 25.94 -17.80 3.13
N GLU A 79 26.02 -19.08 2.76
CA GLU A 79 26.01 -19.51 1.36
C GLU A 79 24.68 -19.14 0.68
N LEU A 80 23.53 -19.35 1.33
CA LEU A 80 22.22 -18.98 0.77
C LEU A 80 22.09 -17.46 0.52
N ILE A 81 22.59 -16.64 1.46
CA ILE A 81 22.63 -15.19 1.29
C ILE A 81 23.57 -14.80 0.15
N ALA A 82 24.73 -15.45 0.02
CA ALA A 82 25.65 -15.21 -1.07
C ALA A 82 25.02 -15.54 -2.44
N GLU A 83 24.29 -16.65 -2.55
CA GLU A 83 23.57 -17.03 -3.78
C GLU A 83 22.46 -16.03 -4.11
N LEU A 84 21.69 -15.56 -3.13
CA LEU A 84 20.65 -14.53 -3.33
C LEU A 84 21.20 -13.25 -3.95
N LYS A 85 22.42 -12.83 -3.56
CA LYS A 85 23.07 -11.62 -4.12
C LYS A 85 23.38 -11.74 -5.62
N LEU A 86 23.57 -12.97 -6.11
CA LEU A 86 23.94 -13.22 -7.50
C LEU A 86 22.75 -13.28 -8.44
N ILE A 87 21.53 -13.41 -7.91
CA ILE A 87 20.33 -13.51 -8.74
C ILE A 87 20.02 -12.15 -9.35
N GLN A 88 20.01 -12.10 -10.69
CA GLN A 88 19.59 -10.92 -11.45
C GLN A 88 18.44 -11.31 -12.38
N PRO A 89 17.19 -11.01 -11.99
CA PRO A 89 16.04 -11.22 -12.87
C PRO A 89 16.12 -10.30 -14.10
N SER A 90 15.81 -10.85 -15.27
CA SER A 90 15.59 -10.15 -16.54
C SER A 90 14.27 -10.60 -17.15
N ASP A 91 13.80 -9.95 -18.21
CA ASP A 91 12.57 -10.38 -18.89
C ASP A 91 12.64 -11.83 -19.40
N GLU A 92 13.83 -12.30 -19.78
CA GLU A 92 14.04 -13.66 -20.33
C GLU A 92 14.12 -14.75 -19.26
N ASN A 93 14.71 -14.45 -18.10
CA ASN A 93 14.96 -15.45 -17.04
C ASN A 93 14.04 -15.31 -15.82
N ARG A 94 13.10 -14.35 -15.85
CA ARG A 94 12.35 -13.89 -14.67
C ARG A 94 11.75 -15.01 -13.84
N GLU A 95 11.00 -15.91 -14.47
CA GLU A 95 10.31 -16.98 -13.76
C GLU A 95 11.31 -17.87 -13.00
N LYS A 96 12.39 -18.29 -13.67
CA LYS A 96 13.45 -19.10 -13.06
C LYS A 96 14.14 -18.36 -11.93
N SER A 97 14.54 -17.10 -12.15
CA SER A 97 15.22 -16.28 -11.15
C SER A 97 14.35 -16.08 -9.90
N MET A 98 13.04 -15.83 -10.07
CA MET A 98 12.13 -15.66 -8.94
C MET A 98 11.84 -16.98 -8.21
N LEU A 99 11.85 -18.12 -8.91
CA LEU A 99 11.80 -19.43 -8.27
C LEU A 99 13.04 -19.68 -7.39
N GLU A 100 14.23 -19.30 -7.87
CA GLU A 100 15.49 -19.38 -7.10
C GLU A 100 15.46 -18.46 -5.86
N VAL A 101 15.01 -17.21 -6.01
CA VAL A 101 14.81 -16.28 -4.87
C VAL A 101 13.90 -16.91 -3.83
N ASN A 102 12.73 -17.39 -4.25
CA ASN A 102 11.76 -17.99 -3.33
C ASN A 102 12.31 -19.27 -2.68
N TYR A 103 13.07 -20.08 -3.42
CA TYR A 103 13.73 -21.28 -2.89
C TYR A 103 14.74 -20.94 -1.80
N TYR A 104 15.64 -19.97 -2.02
CA TYR A 104 16.65 -19.60 -1.04
C TYR A 104 16.04 -18.92 0.19
N MET A 105 15.08 -18.01 0.01
CA MET A 105 14.35 -17.38 1.12
C MET A 105 13.61 -18.44 1.96
N THR A 106 12.89 -19.36 1.32
CA THR A 106 12.20 -20.47 2.02
C THR A 106 13.18 -21.38 2.75
N SER A 107 14.38 -21.59 2.20
CA SER A 107 15.41 -22.41 2.82
C SER A 107 15.95 -21.74 4.09
N LEU A 108 16.19 -20.41 4.06
CA LEU A 108 16.57 -19.64 5.25
C LEU A 108 15.51 -19.73 6.34
N THR A 109 14.22 -19.61 5.99
CA THR A 109 13.10 -19.77 6.94
C THR A 109 13.08 -21.17 7.55
N LYS A 110 13.28 -22.22 6.75
CA LYS A 110 13.31 -23.61 7.23
C LYS A 110 14.48 -23.92 8.16
N ILE A 111 15.62 -23.25 7.97
CA ILE A 111 16.77 -23.34 8.88
C ILE A 111 16.45 -22.68 10.25
N GLY A 112 15.52 -21.73 10.27
CA GLY A 112 14.98 -21.13 11.49
C GLY A 112 15.93 -20.14 12.16
N GLU A 113 15.95 -20.09 13.51
CA GLU A 113 16.78 -19.16 14.28
C GLU A 113 18.27 -19.20 13.93
N ARG A 114 18.78 -20.32 13.41
CA ARG A 114 20.17 -20.46 12.94
C ARG A 114 20.50 -19.51 11.79
N SER A 115 19.52 -19.06 11.02
CA SER A 115 19.71 -18.10 9.92
C SER A 115 19.85 -16.66 10.39
N VAL A 116 19.31 -16.32 11.57
CA VAL A 116 19.19 -14.93 12.04
C VAL A 116 20.54 -14.20 12.09
N PRO A 117 21.66 -14.77 12.60
CA PRO A 117 22.94 -14.06 12.64
C PRO A 117 23.49 -13.69 11.25
N ALA A 118 23.33 -14.59 10.27
CA ALA A 118 23.78 -14.35 8.90
C ALA A 118 22.94 -13.25 8.23
N ILE A 119 21.63 -13.26 8.48
CA ILE A 119 20.72 -12.23 7.98
C ILE A 119 21.02 -10.87 8.63
N ASP A 120 21.21 -10.82 9.96
CA ASP A 120 21.58 -9.60 10.68
C ASP A 120 22.87 -8.98 10.10
N THR A 121 23.91 -9.80 9.94
CA THR A 121 25.19 -9.38 9.35
C THR A 121 25.02 -8.79 7.95
N PHE A 122 24.17 -9.39 7.12
CA PHE A 122 23.89 -8.83 5.78
C PHE A 122 23.11 -7.51 5.86
N LEU A 123 22.10 -7.42 6.74
CA LEU A 123 21.24 -6.24 6.85
C LEU A 123 21.96 -5.02 7.43
N GLU A 124 23.07 -5.21 8.15
CA GLU A 124 24.00 -4.14 8.56
C GLU A 124 24.68 -3.45 7.36
N THR A 125 24.73 -4.11 6.19
CA THR A 125 25.24 -3.49 4.96
C THR A 125 24.16 -2.64 4.29
N SER A 126 24.55 -1.64 3.50
CA SER A 126 23.62 -0.87 2.65
C SER A 126 23.35 -1.53 1.29
N GLU A 127 23.76 -2.79 1.11
CA GLU A 127 23.60 -3.50 -0.16
C GLU A 127 22.17 -4.01 -0.33
N ASP A 128 21.61 -3.85 -1.53
CA ASP A 128 20.31 -4.42 -1.91
C ASP A 128 20.32 -4.88 -3.37
N VAL A 129 19.51 -5.90 -3.67
CA VAL A 129 19.32 -6.42 -5.02
C VAL A 129 17.84 -6.33 -5.36
N GLU A 130 17.50 -5.52 -6.35
CA GLU A 130 16.11 -5.36 -6.81
C GLU A 130 15.66 -6.57 -7.62
N TYR A 131 14.55 -7.18 -7.21
CA TYR A 131 13.95 -8.33 -7.88
C TYR A 131 12.65 -7.99 -8.59
N SER A 132 12.00 -6.87 -8.25
CA SER A 132 10.72 -6.47 -8.86
C SER A 132 10.89 -6.05 -10.32
N LYS A 133 9.90 -6.40 -11.15
CA LYS A 133 9.90 -6.01 -12.57
C LYS A 133 9.86 -4.49 -12.73
N ASP A 134 9.07 -3.83 -11.90
CA ASP A 134 8.87 -2.39 -11.98
C ASP A 134 10.14 -1.61 -11.62
N ALA A 135 10.88 -2.02 -10.59
CA ALA A 135 12.15 -1.39 -10.26
C ALA A 135 13.21 -1.58 -11.35
N LEU A 136 13.27 -2.78 -11.94
CA LEU A 136 14.18 -3.06 -13.06
C LEU A 136 13.83 -2.24 -14.32
N ASN A 137 12.54 -2.16 -14.66
CA ASN A 137 12.05 -1.32 -15.75
C ASN A 137 12.36 0.15 -15.51
N PHE A 138 12.10 0.64 -14.30
CA PHE A 138 12.38 2.02 -13.92
C PHE A 138 13.85 2.37 -14.04
N ARG A 139 14.74 1.44 -13.65
CA ARG A 139 16.19 1.62 -13.82
C ARG A 139 16.57 1.70 -15.30
N ARG A 140 16.10 0.75 -16.11
CA ARG A 140 16.34 0.71 -17.57
C ARG A 140 15.86 1.99 -18.25
N GLU A 141 14.65 2.44 -17.95
CA GLU A 141 14.10 3.71 -18.47
C GLU A 141 14.96 4.90 -18.06
N GLY A 142 15.46 4.92 -16.82
CA GLY A 142 16.36 5.95 -16.33
C GLY A 142 17.73 5.95 -17.03
N GLU A 143 18.26 4.79 -17.40
CA GLU A 143 19.50 4.66 -18.17
C GLU A 143 19.30 5.09 -19.63
N GLU A 144 18.22 4.63 -20.27
CA GLU A 144 17.84 5.03 -21.63
C GLU A 144 17.62 6.54 -21.73
N ALA A 145 17.00 7.16 -20.73
CA ALA A 145 16.81 8.61 -20.68
C ALA A 145 18.15 9.37 -20.58
N LYS A 146 19.09 8.89 -19.75
CA LYS A 146 20.44 9.48 -19.65
C LYS A 146 21.22 9.35 -20.95
N GLU A 147 21.09 8.21 -21.63
CA GLU A 147 21.73 8.02 -22.94
C GLU A 147 21.13 8.91 -24.02
N ALA A 148 19.80 9.09 -24.04
CA ALA A 148 19.12 9.99 -24.96
C ALA A 148 19.54 11.45 -24.73
N GLU A 149 19.59 11.89 -23.46
CA GLU A 149 20.08 13.21 -23.07
C GLU A 149 21.54 13.43 -23.53
N ALA A 150 22.40 12.42 -23.36
CA ALA A 150 23.79 12.47 -23.85
C ALA A 150 23.89 12.57 -25.38
N ARG A 151 22.88 12.11 -26.12
CA ARG A 151 22.75 12.28 -27.58
C ARG A 151 22.10 13.61 -27.99
N GLY A 152 21.69 14.44 -27.03
CA GLY A 152 20.98 15.70 -27.28
C GLY A 152 19.53 15.51 -27.73
N GLU A 153 18.95 14.33 -27.48
CA GLU A 153 17.53 14.05 -27.72
C GLU A 153 16.72 14.64 -26.54
N GLU A 154 15.59 15.31 -26.83
CA GLU A 154 14.66 15.72 -25.78
C GLU A 154 14.14 14.47 -25.05
N GLY A 155 14.42 14.39 -23.74
CA GLY A 155 13.94 13.31 -22.90
C GLY A 155 12.41 13.28 -22.88
N LYS A 156 11.83 12.10 -23.13
CA LYS A 156 10.38 11.91 -22.96
C LYS A 156 10.05 11.91 -21.47
N GLY A 157 9.06 12.72 -21.08
CA GLY A 157 8.52 12.72 -19.73
C GLY A 157 8.03 11.32 -19.35
N GLY A 158 8.76 10.65 -18.46
CA GLY A 158 8.57 9.24 -18.14
C GLY A 158 7.90 8.98 -16.79
N ALA A 159 7.93 7.72 -16.35
CA ALA A 159 7.40 7.32 -15.05
C ALA A 159 8.06 8.10 -13.88
N ARG A 160 9.35 8.45 -14.00
CA ARG A 160 10.07 9.27 -13.01
C ARG A 160 9.51 10.68 -12.89
N ASP A 161 9.21 11.33 -14.00
CA ASP A 161 8.66 12.69 -13.98
C ASP A 161 7.24 12.70 -13.43
N PHE A 162 6.44 11.68 -13.77
CA PHE A 162 5.13 11.50 -13.16
C PHE A 162 5.23 11.27 -11.64
N LEU A 163 6.10 10.37 -11.18
CA LEU A 163 6.30 10.11 -9.75
C LEU A 163 6.73 11.37 -8.97
N ARG A 164 7.56 12.21 -9.58
CA ARG A 164 8.05 13.46 -8.98
C ARG A 164 7.09 14.64 -9.13
N SER A 165 6.10 14.56 -10.01
CA SER A 165 5.10 15.61 -10.19
C SER A 165 4.19 15.73 -8.96
N GLY A 166 3.67 16.93 -8.70
CA GLY A 166 2.69 17.15 -7.65
C GLY A 166 1.42 16.33 -7.89
N PHE A 167 0.99 16.18 -9.14
CA PHE A 167 -0.16 15.34 -9.47
C PHE A 167 0.12 13.85 -9.16
N GLY A 168 1.19 13.28 -9.71
CA GLY A 168 1.49 11.86 -9.54
C GLY A 168 1.71 11.47 -8.08
N SER A 169 2.52 12.24 -7.34
CA SER A 169 2.78 11.99 -5.91
C SER A 169 1.52 12.12 -5.03
N TYR A 170 0.63 13.06 -5.34
CA TYR A 170 -0.64 13.24 -4.64
C TYR A 170 -1.56 12.01 -4.79
N PHE A 171 -1.71 11.47 -6.00
CA PHE A 171 -2.57 10.32 -6.23
C PHE A 171 -1.93 9.00 -5.78
N LEU A 172 -0.66 8.78 -6.07
CA LEU A 172 0.03 7.52 -5.79
C LEU A 172 0.36 7.30 -4.32
N SER A 173 0.47 8.35 -3.50
CA SER A 173 0.71 8.20 -2.06
C SER A 173 -0.40 7.41 -1.34
N ASN A 174 -1.62 7.41 -1.87
CA ASN A 174 -2.70 6.56 -1.35
C ASN A 174 -2.49 5.06 -1.62
N ALA A 175 -1.76 4.69 -2.67
CA ALA A 175 -1.51 3.28 -3.00
C ALA A 175 -0.74 2.55 -1.88
N PHE A 176 0.11 3.28 -1.15
CA PHE A 176 0.94 2.74 -0.09
C PHE A 176 0.22 2.57 1.26
N LYS A 177 -0.97 3.16 1.44
CA LYS A 177 -1.74 3.05 2.70
C LYS A 177 -2.13 1.62 3.05
N ASN A 178 -2.37 0.79 2.03
CA ASN A 178 -2.81 -0.59 2.15
C ASN A 178 -1.77 -1.57 1.63
N MET A 179 -0.48 -1.23 1.79
CA MET A 179 0.61 -2.13 1.45
C MET A 179 0.44 -3.46 2.18
N LYS A 180 0.66 -4.55 1.45
CA LYS A 180 0.59 -5.91 1.98
C LYS A 180 1.84 -6.66 1.57
N ARG A 181 2.19 -7.67 2.35
CA ARG A 181 3.19 -8.65 1.93
C ARG A 181 2.76 -9.32 0.63
N GLU A 182 3.61 -9.20 -0.39
CA GLU A 182 3.49 -9.97 -1.62
C GLU A 182 4.17 -11.34 -1.46
N PHE A 183 3.75 -12.31 -2.29
CA PHE A 183 4.38 -13.63 -2.31
C PHE A 183 5.86 -13.58 -2.72
N SER A 184 6.16 -12.76 -3.73
CA SER A 184 7.52 -12.56 -4.23
C SER A 184 8.09 -11.26 -3.66
N PRO A 185 9.30 -11.27 -3.09
CA PRO A 185 9.90 -10.06 -2.55
C PRO A 185 10.31 -9.09 -3.65
N GLN A 186 10.14 -7.79 -3.37
CA GLN A 186 10.50 -6.72 -4.30
C GLN A 186 12.02 -6.49 -4.41
N SER A 187 12.74 -6.80 -3.33
CA SER A 187 14.20 -6.79 -3.26
C SER A 187 14.73 -7.83 -2.28
N MET A 188 16.03 -8.07 -2.28
CA MET A 188 16.70 -8.97 -1.36
C MET A 188 16.47 -8.56 0.09
N ARG A 189 16.69 -7.28 0.44
CA ARG A 189 16.50 -6.81 1.82
C ARG A 189 15.06 -6.98 2.31
N ILE A 190 14.08 -6.59 1.49
CA ILE A 190 12.66 -6.78 1.82
C ILE A 190 12.32 -8.27 1.97
N GLY A 191 12.87 -9.13 1.11
CA GLY A 191 12.70 -10.58 1.24
C GLY A 191 13.27 -11.13 2.54
N LEU A 192 14.43 -10.63 2.98
CA LEU A 192 15.02 -11.01 4.27
C LEU A 192 14.21 -10.51 5.47
N PHE A 193 13.49 -9.38 5.36
CA PHE A 193 12.53 -8.98 6.40
C PHE A 193 11.41 -10.00 6.53
N PHE A 194 10.88 -10.51 5.40
CA PHE A 194 9.86 -11.56 5.42
C PHE A 194 10.40 -12.90 5.96
N VAL A 195 11.66 -13.22 5.68
CA VAL A 195 12.31 -14.40 6.29
C VAL A 195 12.39 -14.26 7.81
N LEU A 196 12.82 -13.09 8.32
CA LEU A 196 12.86 -12.83 9.77
C LEU A 196 11.48 -12.88 10.41
N HIS A 197 10.47 -12.29 9.75
CA HIS A 197 9.07 -12.39 10.16
C HIS A 197 8.61 -13.84 10.29
N ASP A 198 8.89 -14.69 9.29
CA ASP A 198 8.45 -16.08 9.26
C ASP A 198 9.22 -16.98 10.24
N ILE A 199 10.48 -16.65 10.54
CA ILE A 199 11.24 -17.28 11.63
C ILE A 199 10.61 -16.92 12.98
N GLY A 200 10.28 -15.64 13.16
CA GLY A 200 9.67 -15.11 14.36
C GLY A 200 10.58 -15.13 15.60
N GLY A 201 9.98 -14.85 16.76
CA GLY A 201 10.66 -14.83 18.05
C GLY A 201 11.52 -13.58 18.30
N ALA A 202 11.93 -13.43 19.56
CA ALA A 202 12.56 -12.20 20.06
C ALA A 202 13.87 -11.83 19.33
N LYS A 203 14.63 -12.81 18.83
CA LYS A 203 15.87 -12.55 18.07
C LYS A 203 15.58 -11.93 16.71
N ALA A 204 14.60 -12.46 15.98
CA ALA A 204 14.24 -11.93 14.66
C ALA A 204 13.60 -10.54 14.79
N GLU A 205 12.73 -10.36 15.77
CA GLU A 205 12.14 -9.06 16.11
C GLU A 205 13.22 -8.01 16.43
N ALA A 206 14.21 -8.37 17.25
CA ALA A 206 15.31 -7.47 17.59
C ALA A 206 16.14 -7.04 16.38
N VAL A 207 16.37 -7.94 15.41
CA VAL A 207 17.07 -7.59 14.16
C VAL A 207 16.23 -6.63 13.32
N LEU A 208 14.93 -6.88 13.16
CA LEU A 208 14.03 -5.98 12.43
C LEU A 208 13.95 -4.59 13.07
N ALA A 209 13.86 -4.54 14.41
CA ALA A 209 13.88 -3.29 15.17
C ALA A 209 15.20 -2.53 15.00
N LYS A 210 16.34 -3.24 15.05
CA LYS A 210 17.66 -2.67 14.79
C LYS A 210 17.75 -2.07 13.38
N VAL A 211 17.20 -2.76 12.37
CA VAL A 211 17.16 -2.22 11.00
C VAL A 211 16.27 -0.99 10.91
N LEU A 212 15.13 -0.94 11.61
CA LEU A 212 14.29 0.25 11.68
C LEU A 212 15.06 1.45 12.24
N ASP A 213 15.91 1.24 13.25
CA ASP A 213 16.72 2.30 13.85
C ASP A 213 17.81 2.85 12.91
N SER A 214 18.25 2.09 11.93
CA SER A 214 19.38 2.46 11.06
C SER A 214 19.03 2.63 9.58
N THR A 215 17.82 2.26 9.16
CA THR A 215 17.46 2.30 7.74
C THR A 215 17.34 3.74 7.26
N GLY A 216 18.01 4.05 6.14
CA GLY A 216 17.89 5.32 5.44
C GLY A 216 16.78 5.32 4.39
N ARG A 217 15.99 4.25 4.27
CA ARG A 217 15.10 4.01 3.13
C ARG A 217 13.64 4.01 3.55
N GLY A 218 12.85 4.91 2.97
CA GLY A 218 11.44 5.08 3.33
C GLY A 218 10.58 3.85 3.06
N LEU A 219 10.89 3.10 1.99
CA LEU A 219 10.19 1.85 1.69
C LEU A 219 10.45 0.76 2.75
N GLU A 220 11.70 0.67 3.25
CA GLU A 220 12.03 -0.28 4.31
C GLU A 220 11.25 0.05 5.60
N VAL A 221 11.14 1.34 5.96
CA VAL A 221 10.33 1.76 7.12
C VAL A 221 8.89 1.28 7.01
N ALA A 222 8.27 1.35 5.83
CA ALA A 222 6.89 0.88 5.64
C ALA A 222 6.75 -0.65 5.80
N PHE A 223 7.69 -1.43 5.24
CA PHE A 223 7.68 -2.88 5.41
C PHE A 223 7.98 -3.29 6.86
N LEU A 224 8.91 -2.61 7.53
CA LEU A 224 9.23 -2.83 8.93
C LEU A 224 8.04 -2.47 9.82
N ASP A 225 7.36 -1.36 9.56
CA ASP A 225 6.13 -0.97 10.25
C ASP A 225 5.04 -2.04 10.11
N MET A 226 4.82 -2.56 8.90
CA MET A 226 3.88 -3.65 8.65
C MET A 226 4.25 -4.90 9.46
N ILE A 227 5.49 -5.38 9.32
CA ILE A 227 5.96 -6.63 9.94
C ILE A 227 5.99 -6.52 11.47
N LEU A 228 6.59 -5.46 12.00
CA LEU A 228 6.72 -5.26 13.45
C LEU A 228 5.35 -5.04 14.10
N SER A 229 4.38 -4.43 13.42
CA SER A 229 3.00 -4.33 13.90
C SER A 229 2.29 -5.69 13.97
N GLU A 230 2.63 -6.64 13.10
CA GLU A 230 2.12 -8.01 13.16
C GLU A 230 2.77 -8.81 14.29
N MET A 231 4.08 -8.64 14.51
CA MET A 231 4.83 -9.34 15.55
C MET A 231 4.56 -8.81 16.97
N ALA A 232 4.53 -7.49 17.11
CA ALA A 232 4.36 -6.78 18.37
C ALA A 232 3.41 -5.58 18.19
N PRO A 233 2.08 -5.82 18.21
CA PRO A 233 1.08 -4.78 17.96
C PRO A 233 1.29 -3.52 18.80
N ASP A 234 1.24 -2.37 18.13
CA ASP A 234 1.39 -1.01 18.68
C ASP A 234 2.73 -0.68 19.36
N PHE A 235 3.64 -1.65 19.55
CA PHE A 235 4.89 -1.42 20.28
C PHE A 235 5.84 -0.47 19.55
N TYR A 236 5.99 -0.67 18.24
CA TYR A 236 6.96 0.06 17.41
C TYR A 236 6.41 1.34 16.78
N LYS A 237 5.12 1.65 16.97
CA LYS A 237 4.45 2.80 16.32
C LYS A 237 5.21 4.12 16.52
N ASN A 238 5.60 4.43 17.75
CA ASN A 238 6.28 5.69 18.05
C ASN A 238 7.66 5.76 17.37
N LYS A 239 8.39 4.65 17.36
CA LYS A 239 9.70 4.56 16.69
C LYS A 239 9.57 4.71 15.17
N VAL A 240 8.55 4.09 14.58
CA VAL A 240 8.25 4.26 13.15
C VAL A 240 7.97 5.72 12.81
N LEU A 241 7.15 6.41 13.61
CA LEU A 241 6.86 7.82 13.40
C LEU A 241 8.09 8.72 13.58
N GLU A 242 8.92 8.46 14.59
CA GLU A 242 10.20 9.14 14.81
C GLU A 242 11.11 9.03 13.57
N VAL A 243 11.38 7.79 13.10
CA VAL A 243 12.21 7.57 11.91
C VAL A 243 11.58 8.20 10.67
N THR A 244 10.25 8.18 10.55
CA THR A 244 9.53 8.79 9.44
C THR A 244 9.74 10.31 9.40
N HIS A 245 9.67 10.98 10.56
CA HIS A 245 9.92 12.41 10.68
C HIS A 245 11.36 12.76 10.32
N ASP A 246 12.31 11.98 10.82
CA ASP A 246 13.73 12.18 10.56
C ASP A 246 14.04 12.06 9.07
N LEU A 247 13.54 11.03 8.39
CA LEU A 247 13.75 10.83 6.96
C LEU A 247 13.04 11.88 6.09
N LEU A 248 11.89 12.41 6.50
CA LEU A 248 11.19 13.46 5.77
C LEU A 248 11.89 14.82 5.84
N THR A 249 12.66 15.07 6.91
CA THR A 249 13.40 16.31 7.14
C THR A 249 14.87 16.23 6.71
N SER A 250 15.46 15.05 6.78
CA SER A 250 16.89 14.79 6.53
C SER A 250 17.08 13.55 5.64
N ALA A 251 16.45 13.55 4.47
CA ALA A 251 16.54 12.42 3.54
C ALA A 251 17.98 12.22 3.04
N PRO A 252 18.48 10.97 2.99
CA PRO A 252 19.69 10.64 2.25
C PRO A 252 19.54 11.01 0.77
N ALA A 253 20.66 11.22 0.08
CA ALA A 253 20.64 11.47 -1.35
C ALA A 253 19.99 10.27 -2.08
N ALA A 254 18.94 10.55 -2.85
CA ALA A 254 18.23 9.51 -3.60
C ALA A 254 19.18 8.85 -4.60
N THR A 255 19.18 7.52 -4.64
CA THR A 255 19.84 6.78 -5.71
C THR A 255 18.93 6.73 -6.95
N SER A 256 19.37 6.07 -8.03
CA SER A 256 18.53 5.85 -9.22
C SER A 256 17.49 4.72 -9.04
N SER A 257 17.35 4.15 -7.84
CA SER A 257 16.37 3.11 -7.50
C SER A 257 14.93 3.64 -7.45
N LEU A 258 13.97 2.84 -7.93
CA LEU A 258 12.53 3.14 -7.79
C LEU A 258 12.12 3.30 -6.31
N PHE A 259 12.69 2.49 -5.43
CA PHE A 259 12.33 2.48 -4.01
C PHE A 259 12.79 3.75 -3.28
N ASP A 260 13.95 4.28 -3.67
CA ASP A 260 14.47 5.53 -3.14
C ASP A 260 13.64 6.72 -3.67
N GLU A 261 13.24 6.70 -4.94
CA GLU A 261 12.39 7.73 -5.55
C GLU A 261 10.98 7.76 -4.95
N ALA A 262 10.40 6.60 -4.64
CA ALA A 262 9.09 6.50 -4.01
C ALA A 262 9.13 6.78 -2.49
N SER A 263 10.32 6.82 -1.87
CA SER A 263 10.47 6.84 -0.41
C SER A 263 9.69 7.98 0.25
N ARG A 264 9.74 9.18 -0.33
CA ARG A 264 9.04 10.35 0.24
C ARG A 264 7.53 10.15 0.30
N MET A 265 6.93 9.63 -0.77
CA MET A 265 5.50 9.34 -0.81
C MET A 265 5.10 8.25 0.18
N VAL A 266 5.94 7.23 0.33
CA VAL A 266 5.74 6.14 1.29
C VAL A 266 5.76 6.67 2.73
N LEU A 267 6.71 7.54 3.06
CA LEU A 267 6.82 8.13 4.39
C LEU A 267 5.58 8.97 4.74
N PHE A 268 5.06 9.79 3.82
CA PHE A 268 3.79 10.48 4.05
C PHE A 268 2.60 9.52 4.17
N ALA A 269 2.62 8.38 3.46
CA ALA A 269 1.59 7.35 3.61
C ALA A 269 1.58 6.74 5.02
N ILE A 270 2.74 6.59 5.66
CA ILE A 270 2.84 6.17 7.07
C ILE A 270 2.22 7.21 8.00
N LEU A 271 2.53 8.51 7.82
CA LEU A 271 1.93 9.57 8.63
C LEU A 271 0.39 9.56 8.51
N MET A 272 -0.12 9.39 7.29
CA MET A 272 -1.55 9.27 7.05
C MET A 272 -2.17 8.00 7.65
N LYS A 273 -1.49 6.84 7.57
CA LYS A 273 -1.94 5.57 8.18
C LYS A 273 -2.16 5.76 9.68
N TYR A 274 -1.23 6.41 10.36
CA TYR A 274 -1.31 6.63 11.81
C TYR A 274 -2.05 7.90 12.22
N LYS A 275 -2.57 8.67 11.25
CA LYS A 275 -3.19 9.98 11.45
C LYS A 275 -2.32 10.89 12.33
N ASP A 276 -1.01 10.85 12.09
CA ASP A 276 -0.07 11.66 12.86
C ASP A 276 -0.24 13.13 12.48
N ALA A 277 -0.64 13.96 13.45
CA ALA A 277 -0.80 15.39 13.26
C ALA A 277 0.43 16.19 13.71
N THR A 278 1.41 15.53 14.34
CA THR A 278 2.58 16.21 14.92
C THR A 278 3.54 16.75 13.85
N PHE A 279 3.49 16.21 12.63
CA PHE A 279 4.27 16.70 11.49
C PHE A 279 3.59 17.82 10.68
N VAL A 280 2.38 18.27 11.05
CA VAL A 280 1.58 19.24 10.26
C VAL A 280 2.33 20.55 10.04
N ASP A 281 2.90 21.16 11.07
CA ASP A 281 3.51 22.49 10.93
C ASP A 281 4.76 22.45 10.06
N THR A 282 5.55 21.38 10.15
CA THR A 282 6.66 21.10 9.24
C THR A 282 6.16 20.90 7.80
N ALA A 283 5.12 20.09 7.60
CA ALA A 283 4.58 19.82 6.26
C ALA A 283 4.02 21.08 5.58
N LYS A 284 3.46 22.05 6.32
CA LYS A 284 2.99 23.33 5.75
C LYS A 284 4.10 24.09 5.02
N THR A 285 5.35 23.94 5.44
CA THR A 285 6.51 24.59 4.79
C THR A 285 7.04 23.82 3.59
N MET A 286 6.50 22.63 3.31
CA MET A 286 6.96 21.71 2.25
C MET A 286 6.00 21.63 1.05
N ILE A 287 4.90 22.39 1.05
CA ILE A 287 3.87 22.30 -0.01
C ILE A 287 4.44 22.63 -1.37
N VAL A 288 5.28 23.68 -1.44
CA VAL A 288 5.95 24.12 -2.66
C VAL A 288 7.46 23.93 -2.45
N THR A 289 8.11 23.23 -3.36
CA THR A 289 9.56 23.00 -3.34
C THR A 289 10.31 24.28 -3.72
N PRO A 290 11.62 24.39 -3.40
CA PRO A 290 12.44 25.54 -3.81
C PRO A 290 12.45 25.81 -5.32
N GLU A 291 12.18 24.79 -6.13
CA GLU A 291 12.08 24.86 -7.59
C GLU A 291 10.71 25.35 -8.09
N GLY A 292 9.79 25.69 -7.18
CA GLY A 292 8.45 26.18 -7.51
C GLY A 292 7.47 25.07 -7.91
N LYS A 293 7.78 23.81 -7.57
CA LYS A 293 6.92 22.65 -7.81
C LYS A 293 6.08 22.29 -6.59
N VAL A 294 4.97 21.59 -6.78
CA VAL A 294 4.15 21.09 -5.66
C VAL A 294 4.59 19.71 -5.24
N ASP A 295 4.76 19.52 -3.93
CA ASP A 295 4.88 18.19 -3.34
C ASP A 295 3.49 17.62 -3.07
N GLY A 296 3.01 16.78 -3.99
CA GLY A 296 1.67 16.20 -3.89
C GLY A 296 1.47 15.27 -2.70
N ALA A 297 2.53 14.61 -2.22
CA ALA A 297 2.45 13.77 -1.03
C ALA A 297 2.18 14.62 0.22
N VAL A 298 2.80 15.81 0.31
CA VAL A 298 2.51 16.81 1.35
C VAL A 298 1.06 17.28 1.27
N VAL A 299 0.57 17.59 0.07
CA VAL A 299 -0.83 18.03 -0.12
C VAL A 299 -1.82 16.94 0.32
N ASN A 300 -1.59 15.68 -0.06
CA ASN A 300 -2.44 14.57 0.34
C ASN A 300 -2.41 14.34 1.86
N TYR A 301 -1.23 14.45 2.48
CA TYR A 301 -1.08 14.36 3.92
C TYR A 301 -1.86 15.48 4.65
N LEU A 302 -1.64 16.74 4.27
CA LEU A 302 -2.31 17.89 4.90
C LEU A 302 -3.82 17.81 4.74
N THR A 303 -4.33 17.46 3.56
CA THR A 303 -5.78 17.26 3.35
C THR A 303 -6.34 16.09 4.14
N THR A 304 -5.59 14.99 4.28
CA THR A 304 -6.01 13.83 5.10
C THR A 304 -6.10 14.17 6.59
N ILE A 305 -5.14 14.94 7.13
CA ILE A 305 -5.08 15.25 8.57
C ILE A 305 -5.97 16.43 8.96
N LEU A 306 -5.97 17.50 8.15
CA LEU A 306 -6.68 18.74 8.47
C LEU A 306 -8.10 18.78 7.90
N GLY A 307 -8.40 17.93 6.91
CA GLY A 307 -9.66 17.98 6.17
C GLY A 307 -9.90 19.37 5.59
N GLU A 308 -11.11 19.90 5.81
CA GLU A 308 -11.51 21.22 5.33
C GLU A 308 -10.60 22.36 5.84
N LYS A 309 -9.95 22.20 7.01
CA LYS A 309 -9.02 23.21 7.54
C LYS A 309 -7.75 23.38 6.69
N ALA A 310 -7.46 22.46 5.77
CA ALA A 310 -6.41 22.63 4.78
C ALA A 310 -6.78 23.64 3.68
N VAL A 311 -8.08 23.86 3.42
CA VAL A 311 -8.53 24.60 2.23
C VAL A 311 -7.99 26.04 2.17
N PRO A 312 -8.09 26.87 3.23
CA PRO A 312 -7.58 28.24 3.16
C PRO A 312 -6.07 28.29 2.89
N LEU A 313 -5.33 27.33 3.46
CA LEU A 313 -3.89 27.20 3.27
C LEU A 313 -3.53 26.83 1.82
N LEU A 314 -4.19 25.82 1.26
CA LEU A 314 -3.91 25.35 -0.11
C LEU A 314 -4.38 26.36 -1.15
N TYR A 315 -5.51 27.02 -0.91
CA TYR A 315 -6.01 28.07 -1.79
C TYR A 315 -5.10 29.29 -1.83
N ALA A 316 -4.55 29.70 -0.68
CA ALA A 316 -3.52 30.75 -0.65
C ALA A 316 -2.29 30.37 -1.49
N LYS A 317 -1.92 29.08 -1.53
CA LYS A 317 -0.79 28.58 -2.34
C LYS A 317 -1.04 28.54 -3.83
N LEU A 318 -2.29 28.41 -4.28
CA LEU A 318 -2.64 28.52 -5.70
C LEU A 318 -2.43 29.95 -6.26
N LYS A 319 -2.37 30.95 -5.37
CA LYS A 319 -2.15 32.36 -5.71
C LYS A 319 -0.69 32.80 -5.52
N ASP A 320 0.19 31.87 -5.18
CA ASP A 320 1.61 32.16 -4.94
C ASP A 320 2.35 32.24 -6.29
N ASP A 321 2.97 33.38 -6.58
CA ASP A 321 3.73 33.61 -7.83
C ASP A 321 4.92 32.65 -7.96
N SER A 322 5.36 31.99 -6.88
CA SER A 322 6.41 30.97 -6.93
C SER A 322 5.98 29.69 -7.64
N LEU A 323 4.67 29.46 -7.84
CA LEU A 323 4.14 28.25 -8.45
C LEU A 323 4.20 28.35 -9.99
N THR A 324 5.15 27.64 -10.59
CA THR A 324 5.47 27.81 -12.02
C THR A 324 4.91 26.71 -12.93
N ASP A 325 4.50 25.56 -12.37
CA ASP A 325 4.03 24.39 -13.12
C ASP A 325 2.49 24.23 -13.07
N ASP A 326 1.86 24.04 -14.24
CA ASP A 326 0.40 23.93 -14.34
C ASP A 326 -0.13 22.54 -13.89
N GLY A 327 0.69 21.48 -14.01
CA GLY A 327 0.37 20.16 -13.47
C GLY A 327 0.29 20.17 -11.95
N ASP A 328 1.17 20.93 -11.32
CA ASP A 328 1.23 21.14 -9.88
C ASP A 328 0.06 21.98 -9.37
N LYS A 329 -0.36 23.01 -10.12
CA LYS A 329 -1.61 23.74 -9.86
C LYS A 329 -2.83 22.82 -9.85
N MET A 330 -2.87 21.81 -10.73
CA MET A 330 -3.98 20.84 -10.74
C MET A 330 -4.03 19.99 -9.47
N ALA A 331 -2.88 19.58 -8.91
CA ALA A 331 -2.86 18.80 -7.67
C ALA A 331 -3.40 19.60 -6.46
N LEU A 332 -2.93 20.84 -6.30
CA LEU A 332 -3.46 21.77 -5.29
C LEU A 332 -4.93 22.11 -5.54
N GLY A 333 -5.28 22.34 -6.80
CA GLY A 333 -6.63 22.66 -7.23
C GLY A 333 -7.62 21.54 -6.90
N ASP A 334 -7.31 20.29 -7.27
CA ASP A 334 -8.13 19.13 -6.93
C ASP A 334 -8.37 19.02 -5.42
N ALA A 335 -7.32 19.20 -4.62
CA ALA A 335 -7.38 19.16 -3.17
C ALA A 335 -8.32 20.22 -2.58
N VAL A 336 -8.29 21.45 -3.12
CA VAL A 336 -9.23 22.53 -2.74
C VAL A 336 -10.65 22.20 -3.21
N LEU A 337 -10.82 21.76 -4.46
CA LEU A 337 -12.12 21.51 -5.10
C LEU A 337 -12.91 20.34 -4.48
N LYS A 338 -12.26 19.44 -3.73
CA LYS A 338 -12.95 18.39 -2.96
C LYS A 338 -13.96 18.92 -1.94
N HIS A 339 -13.84 20.19 -1.53
CA HIS A 339 -14.67 20.82 -0.51
C HIS A 339 -15.73 21.77 -1.07
N VAL A 340 -15.98 21.76 -2.39
CA VAL A 340 -17.01 22.60 -3.01
C VAL A 340 -18.38 22.22 -2.46
N GLY A 341 -19.16 23.24 -2.07
CA GLY A 341 -20.43 23.12 -1.37
C GLY A 341 -20.32 23.13 0.16
N THR A 342 -19.14 22.91 0.71
CA THR A 342 -18.91 22.87 2.17
C THR A 342 -17.99 23.98 2.69
N ASN A 343 -17.22 24.61 1.80
CA ASN A 343 -16.22 25.61 2.17
C ASN A 343 -16.22 26.81 1.21
N ASP A 344 -16.18 28.03 1.76
CA ASP A 344 -16.27 29.27 0.98
C ASP A 344 -15.07 29.52 0.06
N ASP A 345 -13.85 29.23 0.52
CA ASP A 345 -12.64 29.37 -0.30
C ASP A 345 -12.66 28.35 -1.46
N SER A 346 -13.17 27.14 -1.22
CA SER A 346 -13.38 26.15 -2.26
C SER A 346 -14.43 26.60 -3.29
N ASN A 347 -15.54 27.18 -2.83
CA ASN A 347 -16.58 27.73 -3.69
C ASN A 347 -16.05 28.90 -4.54
N ALA A 348 -15.23 29.78 -3.95
CA ALA A 348 -14.56 30.88 -4.65
C ALA A 348 -13.60 30.35 -5.72
N PHE A 349 -12.75 29.39 -5.37
CA PHE A 349 -11.81 28.79 -6.33
C PHE A 349 -12.55 28.05 -7.46
N PHE A 350 -13.62 27.31 -7.15
CA PHE A 350 -14.44 26.66 -8.17
C PHE A 350 -14.99 27.67 -9.17
N LYS A 351 -15.51 28.80 -8.69
CA LYS A 351 -16.02 29.89 -9.53
C LYS A 351 -14.92 30.50 -10.39
N GLU A 352 -13.73 30.75 -9.83
CA GLU A 352 -12.56 31.22 -10.58
C GLU A 352 -12.21 30.26 -11.73
N VAL A 353 -12.18 28.94 -11.46
CA VAL A 353 -11.87 27.92 -12.48
C VAL A 353 -12.92 27.90 -13.59
N VAL A 354 -14.21 27.72 -13.26
CA VAL A 354 -15.25 27.53 -14.28
C VAL A 354 -15.51 28.78 -15.11
N LEU A 355 -15.27 29.98 -14.55
CA LEU A 355 -15.39 31.24 -15.29
C LEU A 355 -14.14 31.58 -16.11
N ASN A 356 -12.99 30.94 -15.84
CA ASN A 356 -11.77 31.18 -16.60
C ASN A 356 -11.85 30.59 -18.02
N LYS A 357 -12.04 31.47 -19.00
CA LYS A 357 -12.14 31.11 -20.43
C LYS A 357 -10.81 30.65 -21.03
N GLU A 358 -9.67 31.03 -20.44
CA GLU A 358 -8.33 30.65 -20.94
C GLU A 358 -8.05 29.15 -20.77
N LEU A 359 -8.65 28.53 -19.76
CA LEU A 359 -8.60 27.08 -19.56
C LEU A 359 -9.38 26.30 -20.64
N GLY A 360 -10.16 26.98 -21.47
CA GLY A 360 -10.96 26.36 -22.51
C GLY A 360 -11.88 25.27 -21.94
N PRO A 361 -11.97 24.08 -22.56
CA PRO A 361 -12.80 22.99 -22.04
C PRO A 361 -12.34 22.39 -20.71
N LEU A 362 -11.08 22.58 -20.29
CA LEU A 362 -10.57 21.98 -19.04
C LEU A 362 -11.31 22.50 -17.81
N ARG A 363 -11.81 23.74 -17.85
CA ARG A 363 -12.60 24.32 -16.76
C ARG A 363 -13.87 23.52 -16.44
N TYR A 364 -14.41 22.76 -17.39
CA TYR A 364 -15.59 21.93 -17.17
C TYR A 364 -15.29 20.64 -16.40
N LEU A 365 -14.02 20.24 -16.27
CA LEU A 365 -13.62 19.11 -15.42
C LEU A 365 -13.96 19.38 -13.96
N ALA A 366 -13.89 20.66 -13.53
CA ALA A 366 -14.23 21.06 -12.17
C ALA A 366 -15.66 20.68 -11.79
N LEU A 367 -16.61 20.66 -12.74
CA LEU A 367 -18.01 20.29 -12.51
C LEU A 367 -18.16 18.88 -11.90
N GLY A 368 -17.18 17.99 -12.12
CA GLY A 368 -17.16 16.67 -11.50
C GLY A 368 -17.16 16.72 -9.97
N HIS A 369 -16.59 17.77 -9.36
CA HIS A 369 -16.55 17.94 -7.90
C HIS A 369 -17.91 18.25 -7.29
N LEU A 370 -18.89 18.73 -8.08
CA LEU A 370 -20.24 19.01 -7.59
C LEU A 370 -21.08 17.72 -7.37
N VAL A 371 -20.75 16.65 -8.09
CA VAL A 371 -21.47 15.35 -8.03
C VAL A 371 -20.66 14.23 -7.37
N GLY A 372 -19.40 14.51 -7.04
CA GLY A 372 -18.50 13.65 -6.29
C GLY A 372 -18.44 14.00 -4.79
N GLY A 373 -17.60 13.27 -4.06
CA GLY A 373 -17.30 13.58 -2.65
C GLY A 373 -18.49 13.38 -1.70
N ASP A 374 -18.67 14.33 -0.78
CA ASP A 374 -19.83 14.35 0.12
C ASP A 374 -21.13 14.53 -0.68
N ARG A 375 -22.12 13.72 -0.33
CA ARG A 375 -23.44 13.62 -0.97
C ARG A 375 -24.58 13.80 0.04
N SER A 376 -24.28 14.34 1.22
CA SER A 376 -25.32 14.81 2.14
C SER A 376 -26.25 15.80 1.44
N GLU A 377 -27.54 15.77 1.79
CA GLU A 377 -28.53 16.65 1.16
C GLU A 377 -28.14 18.12 1.33
N ASP A 378 -27.66 18.51 2.51
CA ASP A 378 -27.19 19.87 2.80
C ASP A 378 -26.09 20.31 1.82
N THR A 379 -25.03 19.50 1.66
CA THR A 379 -23.94 19.79 0.70
C THR A 379 -24.45 19.88 -0.73
N LEU A 380 -25.36 18.97 -1.12
CA LEU A 380 -25.94 18.99 -2.46
C LEU A 380 -26.77 20.26 -2.70
N ARG A 381 -27.55 20.73 -1.71
CA ARG A 381 -28.33 21.97 -1.79
C ARG A 381 -27.41 23.19 -1.89
N SER A 382 -26.37 23.28 -1.06
CA SER A 382 -25.37 24.36 -1.16
C SER A 382 -24.68 24.41 -2.53
N ARG A 383 -24.47 23.24 -3.17
CA ARG A 383 -23.97 23.18 -4.56
C ARG A 383 -24.98 23.68 -5.59
N GLN A 384 -26.27 23.40 -5.41
CA GLN A 384 -27.32 23.97 -6.28
C GLN A 384 -27.36 25.51 -6.18
N GLU A 385 -27.23 26.05 -4.96
CA GLU A 385 -27.12 27.50 -4.73
C GLU A 385 -25.88 28.10 -5.41
N LEU A 386 -24.73 27.43 -5.28
CA LEU A 386 -23.50 27.84 -5.96
C LEU A 386 -23.66 27.87 -7.48
N ILE A 387 -24.27 26.82 -8.07
CA ILE A 387 -24.59 26.76 -9.50
C ILE A 387 -25.45 27.97 -9.90
N GLY A 388 -26.49 28.28 -9.12
CA GLY A 388 -27.33 29.46 -9.31
C GLY A 388 -26.52 30.75 -9.39
N SER A 389 -25.64 30.99 -8.40
CA SER A 389 -24.80 32.20 -8.36
C SER A 389 -23.84 32.32 -9.55
N ILE A 390 -23.32 31.20 -10.08
CA ILE A 390 -22.39 31.22 -11.21
C ILE A 390 -23.12 31.55 -12.50
N LYS A 391 -24.36 31.06 -12.65
CA LYS A 391 -25.21 31.39 -13.81
C LYS A 391 -25.60 32.87 -13.84
N GLU A 392 -25.81 33.48 -12.68
CA GLU A 392 -26.08 34.92 -12.57
C GLU A 392 -24.89 35.77 -13.06
N ASP A 393 -23.66 35.28 -12.86
CA ASP A 393 -22.43 35.96 -13.23
C ASP A 393 -21.89 35.57 -14.62
N SER A 394 -22.62 34.74 -15.39
CA SER A 394 -22.13 34.21 -16.67
C SER A 394 -23.14 34.27 -17.81
N ASP A 395 -22.78 35.01 -18.86
CA ASP A 395 -23.49 34.99 -20.15
C ASP A 395 -23.05 33.82 -21.06
N ASP A 396 -22.22 32.90 -20.57
CA ASP A 396 -21.71 31.78 -21.36
C ASP A 396 -22.75 30.66 -21.47
N GLU A 397 -23.47 30.63 -22.60
CA GLU A 397 -24.49 29.61 -22.89
C GLU A 397 -23.95 28.16 -22.86
N GLY A 398 -22.66 27.96 -23.14
CA GLY A 398 -22.02 26.66 -23.05
C GLY A 398 -21.87 26.20 -21.61
N LEU A 399 -21.33 27.08 -20.76
CA LEU A 399 -21.19 26.83 -19.33
C LEU A 399 -22.56 26.67 -18.66
N ASN A 400 -23.52 27.54 -18.95
CA ASN A 400 -24.85 27.50 -18.34
C ASN A 400 -25.57 26.18 -18.64
N ARG A 401 -25.46 25.64 -19.87
CA ARG A 401 -25.98 24.31 -20.20
C ARG A 401 -25.32 23.17 -19.42
N MET A 402 -24.01 23.25 -19.20
CA MET A 402 -23.29 22.24 -18.42
C MET A 402 -23.66 22.31 -16.93
N LEU A 403 -23.84 23.52 -16.41
CA LEU A 403 -24.33 23.77 -15.05
C LEU A 403 -25.76 23.24 -14.85
N ASP A 404 -26.65 23.43 -15.82
CA ASP A 404 -28.00 22.86 -15.79
C ASP A 404 -27.98 21.33 -15.76
N GLY A 405 -27.17 20.71 -16.61
CA GLY A 405 -26.99 19.26 -16.60
C GLY A 405 -26.42 18.74 -15.29
N THR A 406 -25.51 19.48 -14.66
CA THR A 406 -24.94 19.13 -13.35
C THR A 406 -25.97 19.31 -12.23
N ASN A 407 -26.76 20.38 -12.27
CA ASN A 407 -27.84 20.62 -11.33
C ASN A 407 -28.91 19.52 -11.38
N ASN A 408 -29.28 19.07 -12.58
CA ASN A 408 -30.22 17.95 -12.75
C ASN A 408 -29.68 16.65 -12.15
N ARG A 409 -28.38 16.39 -12.29
CA ARG A 409 -27.73 15.22 -11.64
C ARG A 409 -27.80 15.31 -10.12
N ILE A 410 -27.53 16.50 -9.57
CA ILE A 410 -27.66 16.74 -8.12
C ILE A 410 -29.11 16.51 -7.66
N GLU A 411 -30.09 17.01 -8.41
CA GLU A 411 -31.50 16.84 -8.10
C GLU A 411 -31.91 15.36 -8.10
N VAL A 412 -31.43 14.56 -9.04
CA VAL A 412 -31.64 13.10 -9.06
C VAL A 412 -30.93 12.41 -7.88
N MET A 413 -29.80 12.94 -7.40
CA MET A 413 -29.11 12.40 -6.21
C MET A 413 -29.89 12.69 -4.92
N ILE A 414 -30.58 13.82 -4.84
CA ILE A 414 -31.47 14.19 -3.72
C ILE A 414 -32.77 13.39 -3.80
N ASP A 415 -33.39 13.34 -4.98
CA ASP A 415 -34.65 12.65 -5.25
C ASP A 415 -34.52 11.73 -6.48
N PRO A 416 -34.21 10.43 -6.27
CA PRO A 416 -34.04 9.47 -7.36
C PRO A 416 -35.29 9.27 -8.22
N SER A 417 -36.49 9.62 -7.74
CA SER A 417 -37.73 9.48 -8.52
C SER A 417 -37.78 10.38 -9.74
N LYS A 418 -37.00 11.48 -9.72
CA LYS A 418 -36.90 12.44 -10.83
C LYS A 418 -36.01 11.98 -11.98
N ALA A 419 -35.39 10.79 -11.88
CA ALA A 419 -34.49 10.28 -12.91
C ALA A 419 -35.16 10.17 -14.29
N GLU A 420 -36.41 9.73 -14.37
CA GLU A 420 -37.12 9.61 -15.66
C GLU A 420 -37.51 10.98 -16.23
N GLU A 421 -37.89 11.94 -15.38
CA GLU A 421 -38.29 13.29 -15.77
C GLU A 421 -37.11 14.14 -16.25
N LEU A 422 -35.99 14.07 -15.53
CA LEU A 422 -34.79 14.88 -15.80
C LEU A 422 -33.84 14.22 -16.81
N GLY A 423 -34.26 13.10 -17.41
CA GLY A 423 -33.48 12.30 -18.34
C GLY A 423 -32.52 11.38 -17.59
N GLY A 424 -32.87 10.08 -17.55
CA GLY A 424 -32.16 9.08 -16.77
C GLY A 424 -30.66 9.07 -17.06
N ALA A 425 -29.88 8.92 -15.99
CA ALA A 425 -28.45 8.69 -16.04
C ALA A 425 -28.11 7.53 -16.99
N GLY A 426 -27.81 7.85 -18.26
CA GLY A 426 -27.54 6.83 -19.27
C GLY A 426 -27.53 7.37 -20.70
N GLY A 427 -26.59 8.26 -21.04
CA GLY A 427 -26.39 8.65 -22.44
C GLY A 427 -25.79 10.03 -22.64
N GLY A 428 -24.48 10.16 -22.50
CA GLY A 428 -23.75 11.39 -22.75
C GLY A 428 -22.50 11.39 -21.88
N GLY A 429 -21.42 10.82 -22.41
CA GLY A 429 -20.25 10.38 -21.66
C GLY A 429 -19.81 11.42 -20.62
N GLY A 430 -19.59 10.95 -19.39
CA GLY A 430 -19.15 11.78 -18.28
C GLY A 430 -17.73 12.32 -18.49
N LEU A 431 -16.93 12.38 -17.43
CA LEU A 431 -15.49 12.62 -17.54
C LEU A 431 -14.86 11.76 -18.65
N GLU A 432 -15.32 10.52 -18.82
CA GLU A 432 -14.88 9.60 -19.87
C GLU A 432 -15.27 10.04 -21.31
N GLY A 433 -16.41 10.71 -21.50
CA GLY A 433 -16.83 11.29 -22.79
C GLY A 433 -16.14 12.62 -23.09
N LEU A 434 -15.90 13.43 -22.06
CA LEU A 434 -15.13 14.67 -22.13
C LEU A 434 -13.64 14.38 -22.40
N LEU A 435 -13.05 13.38 -21.72
CA LEU A 435 -11.68 12.90 -21.94
C LEU A 435 -11.55 12.24 -23.32
N ASN A 436 -12.47 11.37 -23.73
CA ASN A 436 -12.45 10.81 -25.09
C ASN A 436 -12.62 11.88 -26.17
N GLY A 437 -13.41 12.93 -25.94
CA GLY A 437 -13.57 14.04 -26.87
C GLY A 437 -12.34 14.96 -26.96
N LEU A 438 -11.57 15.11 -25.86
CA LEU A 438 -10.35 15.92 -25.81
C LEU A 438 -9.12 15.19 -26.38
N PHE A 439 -9.02 13.87 -26.21
CA PHE A 439 -7.86 13.08 -26.63
C PHE A 439 -8.04 12.32 -27.95
N ASN A 440 -9.26 12.24 -28.51
CA ASN A 440 -9.53 11.50 -29.75
C ASN A 440 -9.98 12.40 -30.91
N ARG A 441 -9.26 13.50 -31.15
CA ARG A 441 -9.42 14.34 -32.35
C ARG A 441 -8.48 13.86 -33.48
N GLY A 442 -8.59 12.58 -33.83
CA GLY A 442 -7.80 11.92 -34.87
C GLY A 442 -8.70 11.14 -35.82
N GLY A 443 -9.65 11.82 -36.46
CA GLY A 443 -10.60 11.18 -37.36
C GLY A 443 -11.44 12.21 -38.08
N GLU A 444 -10.80 13.04 -38.91
CA GLU A 444 -11.53 13.74 -39.97
C GLU A 444 -12.25 12.69 -40.82
N LYS A 445 -13.58 12.71 -40.75
CA LYS A 445 -14.43 12.10 -41.77
C LYS A 445 -14.10 12.80 -43.09
N LYS A 446 -13.49 12.08 -44.01
CA LYS A 446 -13.61 12.38 -45.43
C LYS A 446 -15.03 12.04 -45.83
N ASP A 447 -15.87 13.07 -45.97
CA ASP A 447 -17.13 12.95 -46.69
C ASP A 447 -16.84 13.11 -48.20
N ASN A 448 -17.21 12.05 -48.93
CA ASN A 448 -17.29 11.87 -50.39
C ASN A 448 -16.01 11.92 -51.24
#